data_AF-A0AAW1LNQ3-F1
#
_entry.id   AF-A0AAW1LNQ3-F1
#
_cell.length_a   1.000
_cell.length_b   1.000
_cell.length_c   1.000
_cell.angle_alpha   90.00
_cell.angle_beta   90.00
_cell.angle_gamma   90.00
#
_symmetry.space_group_name_H-M   'P 1'
#
loop_
_entity.id
_entity.type
_entity.pdbx_description
1 polymer ?
#
loop_
_entity_poly.entity_id
_entity_poly.type
_entity_poly.pdbx_seq_one_letter_code
_entity_poly.pdbx_strand_id
1 'polypeptide(L)'
;METDYCTMIGTSSWWSEQLAAINLSDDDNDDVDDEEELMGAVQADDEQSILSKNPWLIRIADPVGDNILHMSVRNGDIEIVYKLIAFMYEHGYKDFKKKALKDKNVDGDTPLHMALKNGHIGLAYHLVRADEKALFMSNNDGITPLQLASKVGLNEVSFLRGSQKASISDVEIELMKWELRRMSSNVATRWNELCTAIDKGQEDVIETVLTRHGKNLLCWQDKQTWKILLHDAVRAGHVKQLLQFMVDNGLTDAARLGNRKGNAALHVAVEINKLNAALCLIKAAPTTVYQVNDKGVSPLRMAIKRGCHDLVIYTFQILSQSLLPACASEFVQHPKNATLAHLAIRVRNLETLKLLTEHLPELVKATDQKGWRPLSYAANKGYHDEVTYLLTNFPESAEKHDKDGSFPIHKAVGGGHISIIEAFYKHCPQTLHHIDHKGRNVLHIAVRYGRDDIFTYLTKELKMDASFSNLKDNEGKTFMDYAKELK
;
A
#
# COMPACT_ATOMS: atom_id res chain seq x y z
N MET A 1 -14.48 -47.06 -50.31
CA MET A 1 -13.57 -45.90 -50.24
C MET A 1 -14.37 -44.80 -49.62
N GLU A 2 -14.22 -44.60 -48.32
CA GLU A 2 -14.49 -43.34 -47.61
C GLU A 2 -13.85 -43.52 -46.23
N THR A 3 -12.53 -43.45 -46.29
CA THR A 3 -11.60 -43.36 -45.17
C THR A 3 -11.55 -41.93 -44.66
N ASP A 4 -11.57 -41.79 -43.34
CA ASP A 4 -10.76 -40.84 -42.57
C ASP A 4 -10.78 -39.36 -43.03
N TYR A 5 -11.84 -38.64 -42.68
CA TYR A 5 -11.77 -37.17 -42.58
C TYR A 5 -11.75 -36.63 -41.13
N CYS A 6 -12.00 -37.48 -40.12
CA CYS A 6 -11.94 -37.07 -38.69
C CYS A 6 -10.51 -37.13 -38.08
N THR A 7 -9.49 -37.54 -38.84
CA THR A 7 -8.13 -37.77 -38.30
C THR A 7 -7.05 -36.83 -38.85
N MET A 8 -7.38 -35.77 -39.60
CA MET A 8 -6.37 -34.88 -40.22
C MET A 8 -6.50 -33.37 -40.00
N ILE A 9 -7.34 -32.89 -39.09
CA ILE A 9 -7.27 -31.49 -38.62
C ILE A 9 -7.32 -31.50 -37.10
N GLY A 10 -6.18 -31.23 -36.47
CA GLY A 10 -5.97 -31.29 -35.02
C GLY A 10 -6.59 -30.15 -34.24
N THR A 11 -7.87 -29.85 -34.45
CA THR A 11 -8.69 -28.97 -33.61
C THR A 11 -10.16 -29.34 -33.80
N SER A 12 -10.64 -30.39 -33.12
CA SER A 12 -12.08 -30.51 -32.84
C SER A 12 -12.48 -29.27 -32.04
N SER A 13 -13.36 -28.42 -32.57
CA SER A 13 -13.88 -27.31 -31.77
C SER A 13 -14.60 -27.93 -30.56
N TRP A 14 -14.42 -27.36 -29.36
CA TRP A 14 -15.04 -27.88 -28.13
C TRP A 14 -16.56 -28.12 -28.27
N TRP A 15 -17.23 -27.34 -29.13
CA TRP A 15 -18.63 -27.52 -29.51
C TRP A 15 -18.91 -28.80 -30.28
N SER A 16 -17.98 -29.27 -31.13
CA SER A 16 -18.09 -30.54 -31.86
C SER A 16 -18.11 -31.72 -30.90
N GLU A 17 -17.23 -31.70 -29.89
CA GLU A 17 -17.17 -32.72 -28.85
C GLU A 17 -18.42 -32.68 -27.96
N GLN A 18 -18.95 -31.47 -27.71
CA GLN A 18 -20.18 -31.31 -26.94
C GLN A 18 -21.41 -31.82 -27.67
N LEU A 19 -21.55 -31.50 -28.95
CA LEU A 19 -22.66 -31.94 -29.79
C LEU A 19 -22.64 -33.45 -29.99
N ALA A 20 -21.45 -34.05 -30.13
CA ALA A 20 -21.30 -35.50 -30.15
C ALA A 20 -21.69 -36.17 -28.82
N ALA A 21 -21.48 -35.51 -27.68
CA ALA A 21 -21.86 -36.01 -26.36
C ALA A 21 -23.38 -35.91 -26.08
N ILE A 22 -24.09 -35.03 -26.78
CA ILE A 22 -25.55 -34.85 -26.66
C ILE A 22 -26.32 -36.00 -27.31
N ASN A 23 -25.68 -36.79 -28.20
CA ASN A 23 -26.19 -37.99 -28.89
C ASN A 23 -27.72 -38.09 -28.88
N LEU A 24 -28.36 -37.42 -29.84
CA LEU A 24 -29.78 -37.50 -30.13
C LEU A 24 -30.16 -38.99 -30.18
N SER A 25 -30.83 -39.47 -29.14
CA SER A 25 -31.53 -40.74 -29.23
C SER A 25 -32.58 -40.57 -30.32
N ASP A 26 -32.52 -41.43 -31.34
CA ASP A 26 -33.34 -41.51 -32.55
C ASP A 26 -34.88 -41.58 -32.37
N ASP A 27 -35.43 -41.14 -31.24
CA ASP A 27 -36.88 -41.12 -31.02
C ASP A 27 -37.39 -39.67 -30.96
N ASP A 28 -38.00 -39.29 -32.09
CA ASP A 28 -38.99 -38.22 -32.28
C ASP A 28 -38.49 -36.76 -32.14
N ASN A 29 -37.87 -36.21 -33.19
CA ASN A 29 -38.16 -34.84 -33.65
C ASN A 29 -37.76 -34.63 -35.13
N ASP A 30 -38.74 -34.24 -35.94
CA ASP A 30 -38.68 -34.04 -37.39
C ASP A 30 -37.90 -32.79 -37.86
N ASP A 31 -36.93 -32.28 -37.11
CA ASP A 31 -36.23 -31.02 -37.45
C ASP A 31 -34.85 -31.28 -38.07
N VAL A 32 -34.85 -31.77 -39.31
CA VAL A 32 -33.66 -31.99 -40.15
C VAL A 32 -32.91 -30.67 -40.46
N ASP A 33 -33.54 -29.50 -40.23
CA ASP A 33 -32.93 -28.18 -40.43
C ASP A 33 -31.90 -27.81 -39.33
N ASP A 34 -32.00 -28.40 -38.12
CA ASP A 34 -31.11 -28.06 -37.00
C ASP A 34 -29.72 -28.71 -37.12
N GLU A 35 -29.61 -29.92 -37.69
CA GLU A 35 -28.32 -30.62 -37.88
C GLU A 35 -27.42 -29.93 -38.92
N GLU A 36 -28.00 -29.43 -40.02
CA GLU A 36 -27.25 -28.76 -41.09
C GLU A 36 -26.77 -27.37 -40.65
N GLU A 37 -27.55 -26.65 -39.83
CA GLU A 37 -27.17 -25.37 -39.20
C GLU A 37 -26.13 -25.57 -38.07
N LEU A 38 -26.21 -26.67 -37.32
CA LEU A 38 -25.24 -27.09 -36.28
C LEU A 38 -23.87 -27.48 -36.88
N MET A 39 -23.86 -28.24 -37.98
CA MET A 39 -22.63 -28.64 -38.68
C MET A 39 -21.94 -27.46 -39.36
N GLY A 40 -22.70 -26.46 -39.84
CA GLY A 40 -22.16 -25.21 -40.38
C GLY A 40 -21.51 -24.29 -39.33
N ALA A 41 -21.99 -24.30 -38.08
CA ALA A 41 -21.44 -23.49 -36.99
C ALA A 41 -20.07 -24.00 -36.49
N VAL A 42 -19.83 -25.31 -36.58
CA VAL A 42 -18.59 -25.98 -36.15
C VAL A 42 -17.38 -25.64 -37.03
N GLN A 43 -17.59 -25.24 -38.29
CA GLN A 43 -16.52 -24.84 -39.23
C GLN A 43 -15.93 -23.44 -38.97
N ALA A 44 -16.52 -22.65 -38.08
CA ALA A 44 -16.00 -21.32 -37.74
C ALA A 44 -15.07 -21.40 -36.51
N ASP A 45 -13.78 -21.13 -36.71
CA ASP A 45 -12.70 -21.13 -35.71
C ASP A 45 -12.87 -20.13 -34.53
N ASP A 46 -14.03 -19.46 -34.41
CA ASP A 46 -14.27 -18.44 -33.37
C ASP A 46 -15.46 -18.82 -32.46
N GLU A 47 -15.13 -19.34 -31.28
CA GLU A 47 -16.07 -19.80 -30.23
C GLU A 47 -17.07 -18.70 -29.80
N GLN A 48 -16.71 -17.42 -29.90
CA GLN A 48 -17.60 -16.28 -29.61
C GLN A 48 -18.63 -16.05 -30.72
N SER A 49 -18.28 -16.35 -31.97
CA SER A 49 -19.18 -16.25 -33.13
C SER A 49 -20.31 -17.28 -33.05
N ILE A 50 -20.04 -18.47 -32.49
CA ILE A 50 -21.02 -19.55 -32.34
C ILE A 50 -22.08 -19.19 -31.30
N LEU A 51 -21.68 -18.74 -30.11
CA LEU A 51 -22.61 -18.36 -29.03
C LEU A 51 -23.43 -17.11 -29.35
N SER A 52 -22.86 -16.16 -30.10
CA SER A 52 -23.57 -14.94 -30.52
C SER A 52 -24.63 -15.22 -31.59
N LYS A 53 -24.38 -16.19 -32.49
CA LYS A 53 -25.35 -16.63 -33.51
C LYS A 53 -26.38 -17.61 -32.95
N ASN A 54 -26.00 -18.46 -31.99
CA ASN A 54 -26.84 -19.49 -31.41
C ASN A 54 -26.91 -19.41 -29.87
N PRO A 55 -27.58 -18.40 -29.29
CA PRO A 55 -27.63 -18.22 -27.83
C PRO A 55 -28.46 -19.28 -27.10
N TRP A 56 -29.23 -20.10 -27.82
CA TRP A 56 -30.00 -21.20 -27.24
C TRP A 56 -29.13 -22.38 -26.80
N LEU A 57 -27.93 -22.55 -27.38
CA LEU A 57 -26.96 -23.60 -27.02
C LEU A 57 -26.60 -23.61 -25.53
N ILE A 58 -26.65 -22.45 -24.87
CA ILE A 58 -26.37 -22.35 -23.43
C ILE A 58 -27.36 -23.17 -22.60
N ARG A 59 -28.57 -23.44 -23.12
CA ARG A 59 -29.69 -24.11 -22.42
C ARG A 59 -29.69 -25.62 -22.59
N ILE A 60 -28.79 -26.17 -23.40
CA ILE A 60 -28.70 -27.61 -23.62
C ILE A 60 -28.08 -28.27 -22.40
N ALA A 61 -28.62 -29.43 -22.04
CA ALA A 61 -28.04 -30.36 -21.08
C ALA A 61 -27.83 -31.71 -21.79
N ASP A 62 -26.76 -32.42 -21.40
CA ASP A 62 -26.52 -33.76 -21.91
C ASP A 62 -27.48 -34.80 -21.25
N PRO A 63 -27.47 -36.08 -21.69
CA PRO A 63 -28.30 -37.13 -21.12
C PRO A 63 -28.05 -37.41 -19.62
N VAL A 64 -26.91 -36.97 -19.07
CA VAL A 64 -26.55 -37.07 -17.64
C VAL A 64 -27.07 -35.85 -16.86
N GLY A 65 -27.74 -34.92 -17.54
CA GLY A 65 -28.24 -33.68 -16.96
C GLY A 65 -27.16 -32.63 -16.74
N ASP A 66 -25.97 -32.80 -17.33
CA ASP A 66 -24.89 -31.83 -17.28
C ASP A 66 -25.25 -30.66 -18.20
N ASN A 67 -25.49 -29.49 -17.63
CA ASN A 67 -25.58 -28.26 -18.44
C ASN A 67 -24.21 -27.87 -19.01
N ILE A 68 -24.19 -26.84 -19.85
CA ILE A 68 -22.97 -26.35 -20.50
C ILE A 68 -21.79 -26.05 -19.54
N LEU A 69 -22.07 -25.65 -18.30
CA LEU A 69 -21.04 -25.43 -17.28
C LEU A 69 -20.53 -26.73 -16.67
N HIS A 70 -21.39 -27.73 -16.44
CA HIS A 70 -20.95 -29.05 -15.99
C HIS A 70 -20.05 -29.71 -17.04
N MET A 71 -20.45 -29.65 -18.31
CA MET A 71 -19.70 -30.26 -19.39
C MET A 71 -18.33 -29.57 -19.65
N SER A 72 -18.28 -28.23 -19.60
CA SER A 72 -16.99 -27.50 -19.68
C SER A 72 -16.10 -27.79 -18.46
N VAL A 73 -16.69 -27.97 -17.28
CA VAL A 73 -15.96 -28.36 -16.07
C VAL A 73 -15.46 -29.81 -16.16
N ARG A 74 -16.21 -30.71 -16.77
CA ARG A 74 -15.84 -32.12 -17.00
C ARG A 74 -14.57 -32.23 -17.84
N ASN A 75 -14.42 -31.38 -18.85
CA ASN A 75 -13.24 -31.34 -19.72
C ASN A 75 -12.05 -30.57 -19.09
N GLY A 76 -12.31 -29.73 -18.08
CA GLY A 76 -11.26 -29.00 -17.36
C GLY A 76 -10.79 -27.70 -18.01
N ASP A 77 -11.52 -27.21 -19.03
CA ASP A 77 -11.12 -26.06 -19.85
C ASP A 77 -11.49 -24.72 -19.19
N ILE A 78 -10.52 -24.14 -18.48
CA ILE A 78 -10.67 -22.86 -17.75
C ILE A 78 -11.07 -21.70 -18.65
N GLU A 79 -10.48 -21.63 -19.85
CA GLU A 79 -10.72 -20.54 -20.79
C GLU A 79 -12.17 -20.53 -21.29
N ILE A 80 -12.74 -21.71 -21.54
CA ILE A 80 -14.11 -21.88 -22.03
C ILE A 80 -15.11 -21.51 -20.94
N VAL A 81 -14.88 -21.96 -19.70
CA VAL A 81 -15.71 -21.56 -18.56
C VAL A 81 -15.69 -20.05 -18.35
N TYR A 82 -14.53 -19.40 -18.50
CA TYR A 82 -14.41 -17.95 -18.41
C TYR A 82 -15.20 -17.24 -19.52
N LYS A 83 -15.01 -17.65 -20.77
CA LYS A 83 -15.73 -17.11 -21.93
C LYS A 83 -17.24 -17.27 -21.78
N LEU A 84 -17.72 -18.42 -21.32
CA LEU A 84 -19.15 -18.68 -21.09
C LEU A 84 -19.73 -17.79 -19.98
N ILE A 85 -19.06 -17.67 -18.85
CA ILE A 85 -19.54 -16.84 -17.72
C ILE A 85 -19.53 -15.35 -18.09
N ALA A 86 -18.51 -14.89 -18.83
CA ALA A 86 -18.41 -13.53 -19.35
C ALA A 86 -19.51 -13.24 -20.38
N PHE A 87 -19.71 -14.15 -21.35
CA PHE A 87 -20.75 -14.05 -22.37
C PHE A 87 -22.15 -13.93 -21.75
N MET A 88 -22.47 -14.80 -20.78
CA MET A 88 -23.75 -14.76 -20.06
C MET A 88 -23.96 -13.45 -19.28
N TYR A 89 -22.87 -12.78 -18.87
CA TYR A 89 -22.93 -11.50 -18.18
C TYR A 89 -23.15 -10.34 -19.15
N GLU A 90 -22.40 -10.31 -20.25
CA GLU A 90 -22.43 -9.25 -21.27
C GLU A 90 -23.76 -9.22 -22.04
N HIS A 91 -24.33 -10.39 -22.34
CA HIS A 91 -25.56 -10.52 -23.13
C HIS A 91 -26.84 -10.58 -22.30
N GLY A 92 -26.76 -10.25 -20.99
CA GLY A 92 -27.94 -10.08 -20.14
C GLY A 92 -28.60 -11.37 -19.63
N TYR A 93 -27.97 -12.54 -19.80
CA TYR A 93 -28.45 -13.85 -19.32
C TYR A 93 -28.24 -14.05 -17.80
N LYS A 94 -28.52 -13.03 -16.99
CA LYS A 94 -28.23 -13.04 -15.53
C LYS A 94 -29.00 -14.12 -14.76
N ASP A 95 -30.27 -14.34 -15.13
CA ASP A 95 -31.10 -15.35 -14.47
C ASP A 95 -30.71 -16.76 -14.88
N PHE A 96 -30.37 -16.94 -16.16
CA PHE A 96 -29.83 -18.19 -16.67
C PHE A 96 -28.48 -18.54 -16.04
N LYS A 97 -27.55 -17.58 -15.93
CA LYS A 97 -26.27 -17.76 -15.23
C LYS A 97 -26.46 -18.26 -13.79
N LYS A 98 -27.34 -17.60 -13.02
CA LYS A 98 -27.63 -17.98 -11.63
C LYS A 98 -28.23 -19.37 -11.54
N LYS A 99 -29.04 -19.76 -12.52
CA LYS A 99 -29.61 -21.09 -12.63
C LYS A 99 -28.52 -22.11 -13.00
N ALA A 100 -27.78 -21.90 -14.08
CA ALA A 100 -26.74 -22.80 -14.58
C ALA A 100 -25.63 -23.10 -13.56
N LEU A 101 -25.26 -22.12 -12.72
CA LEU A 101 -24.27 -22.31 -11.64
C LEU A 101 -24.79 -23.19 -10.48
N LYS A 102 -26.11 -23.42 -10.40
CA LYS A 102 -26.81 -24.12 -9.31
C LYS A 102 -27.59 -25.34 -9.76
N ASP A 103 -27.80 -25.48 -11.06
CA ASP A 103 -28.41 -26.67 -11.63
C ASP A 103 -27.61 -27.90 -11.17
N LYS A 104 -28.36 -28.97 -10.97
CA LYS A 104 -27.84 -30.24 -10.50
C LYS A 104 -27.99 -31.24 -11.63
N ASN A 105 -26.93 -31.98 -11.91
CA ASN A 105 -26.99 -33.10 -12.83
C ASN A 105 -27.70 -34.32 -12.18
N VAL A 106 -27.72 -35.46 -12.85
CA VAL A 106 -28.38 -36.69 -12.36
C VAL A 106 -27.83 -37.17 -11.01
N ASP A 107 -26.54 -36.94 -10.73
CA ASP A 107 -25.91 -37.26 -9.43
C ASP A 107 -26.20 -36.21 -8.34
N GLY A 108 -26.96 -35.17 -8.68
CA GLY A 108 -27.24 -34.04 -7.80
C GLY A 108 -26.08 -33.06 -7.69
N ASP A 109 -24.99 -33.27 -8.44
CA ASP A 109 -23.80 -32.44 -8.42
C ASP A 109 -24.07 -31.13 -9.16
N THR A 110 -23.59 -30.03 -8.58
CA THR A 110 -23.49 -28.74 -9.28
C THR A 110 -22.16 -28.67 -10.06
N PRO A 111 -21.94 -27.68 -10.95
CA PRO A 111 -20.65 -27.56 -11.65
C PRO A 111 -19.48 -27.44 -10.66
N LEU A 112 -19.73 -26.86 -9.49
CA LEU A 112 -18.74 -26.76 -8.42
C LEU A 112 -18.43 -28.11 -7.76
N HIS A 113 -19.40 -29.01 -7.61
CA HIS A 113 -19.14 -30.38 -7.14
C HIS A 113 -18.23 -31.13 -8.12
N MET A 114 -18.54 -31.06 -9.41
CA MET A 114 -17.73 -31.71 -10.46
C MET A 114 -16.31 -31.14 -10.52
N ALA A 115 -16.16 -29.81 -10.41
CA ALA A 115 -14.84 -29.18 -10.39
C ALA A 115 -13.98 -29.71 -9.23
N LEU A 116 -14.59 -29.94 -8.06
CA LEU A 116 -13.89 -30.47 -6.90
C LEU A 116 -13.66 -31.98 -6.97
N LYS A 117 -14.63 -32.77 -7.48
CA LYS A 117 -14.49 -34.22 -7.68
C LYS A 117 -13.38 -34.55 -8.68
N ASN A 118 -13.29 -33.78 -9.77
CA ASN A 118 -12.30 -33.97 -10.83
C ASN A 118 -10.95 -33.26 -10.52
N GLY A 119 -10.85 -32.52 -9.41
CA GLY A 119 -9.63 -31.82 -9.01
C GLY A 119 -9.29 -30.58 -9.84
N HIS A 120 -10.25 -30.02 -10.57
CA HIS A 120 -10.15 -28.76 -11.31
C HIS A 120 -10.40 -27.55 -10.39
N ILE A 121 -9.49 -27.34 -9.45
CA ILE A 121 -9.72 -26.35 -8.39
C ILE A 121 -9.64 -24.90 -8.88
N GLY A 122 -8.88 -24.60 -9.94
CA GLY A 122 -8.92 -23.28 -10.59
C GLY A 122 -10.31 -22.95 -11.16
N LEU A 123 -10.97 -23.96 -11.75
CA LEU A 123 -12.37 -23.85 -12.12
C LEU A 123 -13.27 -23.67 -10.89
N ALA A 124 -13.03 -24.43 -9.82
CA ALA A 124 -13.79 -24.29 -8.59
C ALA A 124 -13.68 -22.86 -8.00
N TYR A 125 -12.49 -22.24 -8.03
CA TYR A 125 -12.29 -20.85 -7.61
C TYR A 125 -13.14 -19.88 -8.44
N HIS A 126 -13.10 -20.00 -9.77
CA HIS A 126 -13.87 -19.14 -10.65
C HIS A 126 -15.39 -19.32 -10.50
N LEU A 127 -15.85 -20.54 -10.29
CA LEU A 127 -17.27 -20.85 -10.05
C LEU A 127 -17.76 -20.29 -8.70
N VAL A 128 -16.94 -20.34 -7.65
CA VAL A 128 -17.27 -19.73 -6.35
C VAL A 128 -17.43 -18.21 -6.47
N ARG A 129 -16.54 -17.54 -7.20
CA ARG A 129 -16.67 -16.10 -7.48
C ARG A 129 -17.88 -15.76 -8.35
N ALA A 130 -18.34 -16.70 -9.15
CA ALA A 130 -19.51 -16.51 -10.00
C ALA A 130 -20.83 -16.63 -9.21
N ASP A 131 -20.91 -17.58 -8.26
CA ASP A 131 -22.01 -17.68 -7.30
C ASP A 131 -21.62 -18.42 -6.02
N GLU A 132 -21.42 -17.66 -4.95
CA GLU A 132 -21.01 -18.16 -3.62
C GLU A 132 -22.03 -19.11 -2.99
N LYS A 133 -23.32 -19.02 -3.36
CA LYS A 133 -24.37 -19.86 -2.77
C LYS A 133 -24.25 -21.32 -3.19
N ALA A 134 -23.53 -21.61 -4.28
CA ALA A 134 -23.30 -22.97 -4.75
C ALA A 134 -22.47 -23.81 -3.74
N LEU A 135 -21.67 -23.18 -2.86
CA LEU A 135 -20.83 -23.85 -1.86
C LEU A 135 -21.61 -24.66 -0.81
N PHE A 136 -22.87 -24.34 -0.60
CA PHE A 136 -23.70 -24.91 0.45
C PHE A 136 -24.78 -25.87 -0.07
N MET A 137 -24.87 -26.05 -1.38
CA MET A 137 -25.83 -26.97 -2.00
C MET A 137 -25.34 -28.40 -1.79
N SER A 138 -26.18 -29.28 -1.28
CA SER A 138 -25.83 -30.70 -1.16
C SER A 138 -26.19 -31.46 -2.44
N ASN A 139 -25.34 -32.39 -2.87
CA ASN A 139 -25.68 -33.35 -3.92
C ASN A 139 -26.62 -34.46 -3.41
N ASN A 140 -26.90 -35.47 -4.23
CA ASN A 140 -27.82 -36.56 -3.87
C ASN A 140 -27.29 -37.41 -2.70
N ASP A 141 -25.98 -37.46 -2.50
CA ASP A 141 -25.33 -38.10 -1.34
C ASP A 141 -25.37 -37.24 -0.06
N GLY A 142 -26.01 -36.06 -0.12
CA GLY A 142 -26.03 -35.10 0.98
C GLY A 142 -24.70 -34.39 1.22
N ILE A 143 -23.73 -34.52 0.31
CA ILE A 143 -22.40 -33.95 0.43
C ILE A 143 -22.39 -32.55 -0.21
N THR A 144 -21.84 -31.55 0.48
CA THR A 144 -21.66 -30.20 -0.11
C THR A 144 -20.29 -30.06 -0.79
N PRO A 145 -20.09 -29.09 -1.71
CA PRO A 145 -18.79 -28.81 -2.29
C PRO A 145 -17.73 -28.52 -1.22
N LEU A 146 -18.12 -27.83 -0.15
CA LEU A 146 -17.25 -27.56 1.00
C LEU A 146 -16.77 -28.86 1.69
N GLN A 147 -17.63 -29.87 1.78
CA GLN A 147 -17.28 -31.17 2.35
C GLN A 147 -16.44 -32.01 1.39
N LEU A 148 -16.68 -31.93 0.07
CA LEU A 148 -15.83 -32.55 -0.95
C LEU A 148 -14.43 -31.95 -0.93
N ALA A 149 -14.32 -30.62 -0.86
CA ALA A 149 -13.06 -29.90 -0.71
C ALA A 149 -12.23 -30.45 0.46
N SER A 150 -12.87 -30.69 1.61
CA SER A 150 -12.21 -31.28 2.79
C SER A 150 -11.71 -32.71 2.56
N LYS A 151 -12.43 -33.54 1.79
CA LYS A 151 -12.05 -34.94 1.49
C LYS A 151 -10.92 -35.06 0.48
N VAL A 152 -10.77 -34.10 -0.44
CA VAL A 152 -9.71 -34.06 -1.47
C VAL A 152 -8.33 -33.65 -0.87
N GLY A 153 -8.22 -33.53 0.46
CA GLY A 153 -6.96 -33.24 1.16
C GLY A 153 -6.74 -31.75 1.45
N LEU A 154 -7.79 -30.91 1.37
CA LEU A 154 -7.78 -29.53 1.86
C LEU A 154 -7.93 -29.51 3.39
N ASN A 155 -6.95 -30.05 4.11
CA ASN A 155 -6.97 -30.28 5.57
C ASN A 155 -7.19 -29.03 6.44
N GLU A 156 -7.14 -27.82 5.89
CA GLU A 156 -7.41 -26.57 6.62
C GLU A 156 -8.86 -26.07 6.45
N VAL A 157 -9.60 -26.58 5.45
CA VAL A 157 -11.04 -26.30 5.26
C VAL A 157 -11.88 -27.07 6.29
N SER A 158 -11.35 -28.17 6.84
CA SER A 158 -12.03 -28.96 7.89
C SER A 158 -12.24 -28.20 9.21
N PHE A 159 -11.48 -27.11 9.47
CA PHE A 159 -11.68 -26.26 10.65
C PHE A 159 -12.96 -25.41 10.55
N LEU A 160 -13.44 -25.13 9.33
CA LEU A 160 -14.67 -24.37 9.08
C LEU A 160 -15.96 -25.18 9.32
N ARG A 161 -15.81 -26.49 9.58
CA ARG A 161 -16.91 -27.45 9.85
C ARG A 161 -17.72 -27.10 11.10
N GLY A 162 -17.18 -26.30 12.02
CA GLY A 162 -17.78 -26.02 13.34
C GLY A 162 -18.61 -24.73 13.44
N SER A 163 -18.60 -23.87 12.43
CA SER A 163 -19.24 -22.56 12.50
C SER A 163 -20.18 -22.37 11.32
N GLN A 164 -21.50 -22.31 11.57
CA GLN A 164 -22.52 -21.71 10.68
C GLN A 164 -22.30 -20.19 10.46
N LYS A 165 -21.05 -19.73 10.63
CA LYS A 165 -20.59 -18.34 10.70
C LYS A 165 -19.17 -18.17 10.13
N ALA A 166 -18.66 -19.14 9.38
CA ALA A 166 -17.48 -18.91 8.55
C ALA A 166 -17.83 -17.86 7.49
N SER A 167 -17.06 -16.78 7.40
CA SER A 167 -17.30 -15.76 6.39
C SER A 167 -16.89 -16.31 5.03
N ILE A 168 -17.64 -16.00 3.97
CA ILE A 168 -17.38 -16.50 2.61
C ILE A 168 -15.97 -16.09 2.13
N SER A 169 -15.48 -14.93 2.60
CA SER A 169 -14.10 -14.49 2.40
C SER A 169 -13.05 -15.46 2.94
N ASP A 170 -13.33 -16.24 3.99
CA ASP A 170 -12.36 -17.20 4.54
C ASP A 170 -12.20 -18.43 3.61
N VAL A 171 -13.28 -18.85 2.94
CA VAL A 171 -13.25 -19.93 1.95
C VAL A 171 -12.56 -19.48 0.67
N GLU A 172 -12.82 -18.24 0.22
CA GLU A 172 -12.09 -17.63 -0.91
C GLU A 172 -10.60 -17.51 -0.62
N ILE A 173 -10.23 -17.08 0.59
CA ILE A 173 -8.83 -16.96 1.02
C ILE A 173 -8.16 -18.33 1.07
N GLU A 174 -8.81 -19.38 1.54
CA GLU A 174 -8.23 -20.73 1.58
C GLU A 174 -8.14 -21.41 0.21
N LEU A 175 -9.14 -21.22 -0.67
CA LEU A 175 -9.05 -21.67 -2.07
C LEU A 175 -7.94 -20.92 -2.81
N MET A 176 -7.82 -19.61 -2.60
CA MET A 176 -6.72 -18.81 -3.15
C MET A 176 -5.36 -19.21 -2.58
N LYS A 177 -5.27 -19.54 -1.28
CA LYS A 177 -4.06 -20.11 -0.66
C LYS A 177 -3.72 -21.50 -1.21
N TRP A 178 -4.70 -22.32 -1.57
CA TRP A 178 -4.47 -23.63 -2.17
C TRP A 178 -4.06 -23.53 -3.64
N GLU A 179 -4.68 -22.65 -4.44
CA GLU A 179 -4.27 -22.33 -5.81
C GLU A 179 -2.81 -21.85 -5.82
N LEU A 180 -2.47 -20.95 -4.87
CA LEU A 180 -1.11 -20.47 -4.63
C LEU A 180 -0.14 -21.59 -4.17
N ARG A 181 -0.61 -22.61 -3.44
CA ARG A 181 0.20 -23.78 -3.02
C ARG A 181 0.40 -24.79 -4.17
N ARG A 182 -0.60 -25.02 -5.02
CA ARG A 182 -0.52 -25.92 -6.20
C ARG A 182 0.27 -25.29 -7.34
N MET A 183 0.16 -23.97 -7.55
CA MET A 183 1.00 -23.22 -8.50
C MET A 183 2.46 -23.04 -8.02
N SER A 184 2.77 -23.48 -6.79
CA SER A 184 4.07 -23.20 -6.15
C SER A 184 5.26 -23.94 -6.74
N SER A 185 5.08 -25.00 -7.54
CA SER A 185 6.22 -25.62 -8.23
C SER A 185 6.78 -24.74 -9.35
N ASN A 186 5.95 -23.89 -9.99
CA ASN A 186 6.39 -23.04 -11.10
C ASN A 186 6.51 -21.56 -10.73
N VAL A 187 5.65 -21.00 -9.86
CA VAL A 187 5.75 -19.59 -9.48
C VAL A 187 6.87 -19.34 -8.47
N ALA A 188 7.10 -20.23 -7.49
CA ALA A 188 8.22 -20.06 -6.57
C ALA A 188 9.57 -20.28 -7.28
N THR A 189 9.62 -21.22 -8.22
CA THR A 189 10.80 -21.44 -9.07
C THR A 189 11.06 -20.23 -9.97
N ARG A 190 10.05 -19.72 -10.68
CA ARG A 190 10.18 -18.51 -11.52
C ARG A 190 10.44 -17.24 -10.71
N TRP A 191 9.88 -17.14 -9.51
CA TRP A 191 10.19 -16.08 -8.57
C TRP A 191 11.65 -16.14 -8.13
N ASN A 192 12.16 -17.34 -7.81
CA ASN A 192 13.56 -17.54 -7.46
C ASN A 192 14.50 -17.30 -8.66
N GLU A 193 14.10 -17.72 -9.86
CA GLU A 193 14.79 -17.40 -11.12
C GLU A 193 14.83 -15.89 -11.34
N LEU A 194 13.70 -15.19 -11.15
CA LEU A 194 13.61 -13.74 -11.28
C LEU A 194 14.43 -13.02 -10.20
N CYS A 195 14.38 -13.45 -8.94
CA CYS A 195 15.23 -12.94 -7.88
C CYS A 195 16.71 -13.13 -8.23
N THR A 196 17.09 -14.31 -8.74
CA THR A 196 18.47 -14.61 -9.14
C THR A 196 18.91 -13.75 -10.33
N ALA A 197 18.01 -13.53 -11.30
CA ALA A 197 18.26 -12.67 -12.44
C ALA A 197 18.43 -11.21 -12.01
N ILE A 198 17.62 -10.73 -11.06
CA ILE A 198 17.74 -9.41 -10.45
C ILE A 198 19.06 -9.28 -9.69
N ASP A 199 19.43 -10.27 -8.87
CA ASP A 199 20.68 -10.27 -8.11
C ASP A 199 21.91 -10.24 -9.03
N LYS A 200 21.80 -10.84 -10.23
CA LYS A 200 22.85 -10.87 -11.26
C LYS A 200 22.77 -9.73 -12.28
N GLY A 201 21.71 -8.91 -12.26
CA GLY A 201 21.49 -7.84 -13.24
C GLY A 201 21.21 -8.30 -14.67
N GLN A 202 20.58 -9.46 -14.85
CA GLN A 202 20.27 -10.02 -16.18
C GLN A 202 19.00 -9.40 -16.78
N GLU A 203 19.15 -8.26 -17.46
CA GLU A 203 18.02 -7.45 -17.96
C GLU A 203 17.07 -8.20 -18.90
N ASP A 204 17.61 -8.97 -19.85
CA ASP A 204 16.81 -9.74 -20.84
C ASP A 204 15.91 -10.80 -20.18
N VAL A 205 16.45 -11.46 -19.14
CA VAL A 205 15.72 -12.50 -18.39
C VAL A 205 14.63 -11.86 -17.53
N ILE A 206 14.91 -10.71 -16.93
CA ILE A 206 13.93 -9.94 -16.15
C ILE A 206 12.76 -9.52 -17.05
N GLU A 207 13.02 -8.96 -18.23
CA GLU A 207 11.98 -8.53 -19.17
C GLU A 207 11.13 -9.71 -19.67
N THR A 208 11.77 -10.82 -20.04
CA THR A 208 11.08 -12.03 -20.52
C THR A 208 10.15 -12.63 -19.47
N VAL A 209 10.55 -12.62 -18.19
CA VAL A 209 9.73 -13.16 -17.10
C VAL A 209 8.61 -12.18 -16.72
N LEU A 210 8.87 -10.87 -16.75
CA LEU A 210 7.88 -9.84 -16.43
C LEU A 210 6.76 -9.76 -17.50
N THR A 211 7.09 -9.87 -18.78
CA THR A 211 6.10 -9.82 -19.88
C THR A 211 5.06 -10.95 -19.79
N ARG A 212 5.45 -12.13 -19.32
CA ARG A 212 4.54 -13.29 -19.22
C ARG A 212 3.77 -13.38 -17.91
N HIS A 213 4.38 -12.97 -16.79
CA HIS A 213 3.81 -13.23 -15.44
C HIS A 213 3.98 -12.06 -14.44
N GLY A 214 4.40 -10.88 -14.88
CA GLY A 214 4.88 -9.80 -14.01
C GLY A 214 3.85 -9.26 -13.01
N LYS A 215 2.54 -9.25 -13.34
CA LYS A 215 1.47 -8.78 -12.44
C LYS A 215 1.39 -9.59 -11.14
N ASN A 216 1.42 -10.91 -11.26
CA ASN A 216 1.31 -11.82 -10.10
C ASN A 216 2.60 -11.84 -9.27
N LEU A 217 3.74 -11.73 -9.94
CA LEU A 217 5.04 -11.74 -9.28
C LEU A 217 5.26 -10.45 -8.48
N LEU A 218 5.06 -9.27 -9.07
CA LEU A 218 5.31 -7.98 -8.39
C LEU A 218 4.64 -7.84 -7.02
N CYS A 219 3.41 -8.36 -6.89
CA CYS A 219 2.64 -8.30 -5.66
C CYS A 219 2.86 -9.47 -4.71
N TRP A 220 3.65 -10.47 -5.11
CA TRP A 220 3.90 -11.66 -4.31
C TRP A 220 4.80 -11.34 -3.11
N GLN A 221 4.46 -11.95 -1.98
CA GLN A 221 5.21 -11.88 -0.74
C GLN A 221 5.46 -13.28 -0.20
N ASP A 222 6.72 -13.60 0.07
CA ASP A 222 7.04 -14.81 0.80
C ASP A 222 6.58 -14.65 2.25
N LYS A 223 5.58 -15.40 2.69
CA LYS A 223 5.06 -15.30 4.07
C LYS A 223 6.04 -15.80 5.12
N GLN A 224 7.01 -16.64 4.75
CA GLN A 224 8.03 -17.15 5.67
C GLN A 224 9.17 -16.15 5.84
N THR A 225 9.67 -15.59 4.73
CA THR A 225 10.85 -14.71 4.74
C THR A 225 10.53 -13.22 4.68
N TRP A 226 9.27 -12.85 4.41
CA TRP A 226 8.82 -11.49 4.08
C TRP A 226 9.62 -10.86 2.92
N LYS A 227 10.06 -11.72 1.99
CA LYS A 227 10.80 -11.35 0.78
C LYS A 227 9.82 -10.80 -0.26
N ILE A 228 10.18 -9.66 -0.83
CA ILE A 228 9.38 -8.89 -1.79
C ILE A 228 10.33 -8.43 -2.89
N LEU A 229 9.90 -8.56 -4.16
CA LEU A 229 10.75 -8.37 -5.33
C LEU A 229 11.45 -7.01 -5.35
N LEU A 230 10.68 -5.96 -5.08
CA LEU A 230 11.19 -4.59 -5.11
C LEU A 230 12.26 -4.35 -4.05
N HIS A 231 12.18 -5.00 -2.89
CA HIS A 231 13.20 -4.86 -1.84
C HIS A 231 14.52 -5.49 -2.25
N ASP A 232 14.48 -6.64 -2.93
CA ASP A 232 15.70 -7.30 -3.40
C ASP A 232 16.29 -6.59 -4.61
N ALA A 233 15.46 -6.13 -5.54
CA ALA A 233 15.88 -5.26 -6.64
C ALA A 233 16.58 -3.99 -6.12
N VAL A 234 16.07 -3.39 -5.04
CA VAL A 234 16.72 -2.25 -4.38
C VAL A 234 18.07 -2.63 -3.76
N ARG A 235 18.17 -3.80 -3.11
CA ARG A 235 19.44 -4.28 -2.52
C ARG A 235 20.50 -4.55 -3.57
N ALA A 236 20.11 -5.20 -4.66
CA ALA A 236 20.97 -5.49 -5.80
C ALA A 236 21.33 -4.22 -6.59
N GLY A 237 20.43 -3.24 -6.63
CA GLY A 237 20.60 -1.99 -7.38
C GLY A 237 20.00 -2.03 -8.79
N HIS A 238 19.36 -3.14 -9.17
CA HIS A 238 18.75 -3.37 -10.48
C HIS A 238 17.22 -3.12 -10.43
N VAL A 239 16.83 -1.86 -10.27
CA VAL A 239 15.40 -1.49 -10.11
C VAL A 239 14.72 -0.97 -11.38
N LYS A 240 15.49 -0.58 -12.41
CA LYS A 240 14.99 0.23 -13.52
C LYS A 240 13.92 -0.48 -14.34
N GLN A 241 14.19 -1.70 -14.80
CA GLN A 241 13.28 -2.50 -15.63
C GLN A 241 12.01 -2.86 -14.86
N LEU A 242 12.17 -3.21 -13.58
CA LEU A 242 11.04 -3.58 -12.72
C LEU A 242 10.10 -2.39 -12.48
N LEU A 243 10.66 -1.20 -12.24
CA LEU A 243 9.87 0.02 -12.08
C LEU A 243 9.25 0.51 -13.38
N GLN A 244 9.94 0.36 -14.51
CA GLN A 244 9.38 0.69 -15.83
C GLN A 244 8.15 -0.18 -16.11
N PHE A 245 8.28 -1.51 -15.95
CA PHE A 245 7.15 -2.43 -16.10
C PHE A 245 6.00 -2.11 -15.14
N MET A 246 6.31 -1.74 -13.88
CA MET A 246 5.31 -1.34 -12.89
C MET A 246 4.53 -0.09 -13.33
N VAL A 247 5.20 0.92 -13.88
CA VAL A 247 4.57 2.16 -14.37
C VAL A 247 3.75 1.88 -15.64
N ASP A 248 4.30 1.15 -16.60
CA ASP A 248 3.64 0.85 -17.89
C ASP A 248 2.35 0.04 -17.70
N ASN A 249 2.27 -0.76 -16.63
CA ASN A 249 1.10 -1.58 -16.30
C ASN A 249 0.19 -0.97 -15.22
N GLY A 250 0.48 0.24 -14.73
CA GLY A 250 -0.33 0.89 -13.68
C GLY A 250 -0.30 0.19 -12.31
N LEU A 251 0.77 -0.53 -11.99
CA LEU A 251 0.91 -1.35 -10.77
C LEU A 251 1.66 -0.61 -9.64
N THR A 252 1.57 0.72 -9.59
CA THR A 252 2.36 1.56 -8.66
C THR A 252 2.08 1.26 -7.18
N ASP A 253 0.94 0.66 -6.87
CA ASP A 253 0.59 0.18 -5.52
C ASP A 253 1.53 -0.91 -5.00
N ALA A 254 2.19 -1.68 -5.88
CA ALA A 254 3.18 -2.69 -5.47
C ALA A 254 4.37 -2.07 -4.74
N ALA A 255 4.71 -0.80 -5.03
CA ALA A 255 5.78 -0.09 -4.33
C ALA A 255 5.45 0.19 -2.85
N ARG A 256 4.17 0.06 -2.44
CA ARG A 256 3.71 0.23 -1.06
C ARG A 256 3.79 -1.05 -0.22
N LEU A 257 4.17 -2.18 -0.81
CA LEU A 257 4.24 -3.42 -0.06
C LEU A 257 5.34 -3.34 1.02
N GLY A 258 4.97 -3.65 2.26
CA GLY A 258 5.86 -3.59 3.41
C GLY A 258 6.48 -4.95 3.74
N ASN A 259 7.77 -4.96 4.12
CA ASN A 259 8.41 -6.15 4.69
C ASN A 259 7.97 -6.36 6.15
N ARG A 260 8.61 -7.30 6.88
CA ARG A 260 8.31 -7.62 8.30
C ARG A 260 8.31 -6.43 9.27
N LYS A 261 8.97 -5.32 8.93
CA LYS A 261 9.01 -4.08 9.74
C LYS A 261 8.01 -3.02 9.24
N GLY A 262 7.18 -3.35 8.25
CA GLY A 262 6.36 -2.41 7.49
C GLY A 262 7.18 -1.50 6.57
N ASN A 263 8.47 -1.76 6.36
CA ASN A 263 9.30 -0.94 5.48
C ASN A 263 8.93 -1.27 4.03
N ALA A 264 8.54 -0.25 3.27
CA ALA A 264 8.43 -0.31 1.81
C ALA A 264 9.81 -0.34 1.15
N ALA A 265 9.86 -0.58 -0.16
CA ALA A 265 11.10 -0.61 -0.92
C ALA A 265 11.91 0.69 -0.78
N LEU A 266 11.22 1.84 -0.70
CA LEU A 266 11.86 3.14 -0.51
C LEU A 266 12.50 3.29 0.88
N HIS A 267 11.89 2.76 1.96
CA HIS A 267 12.53 2.74 3.29
C HIS A 267 13.84 1.96 3.24
N VAL A 268 13.85 0.80 2.56
CA VAL A 268 15.06 -0.01 2.41
C VAL A 268 16.11 0.76 1.62
N ALA A 269 15.76 1.36 0.49
CA ALA A 269 16.69 2.13 -0.34
C ALA A 269 17.41 3.23 0.45
N VAL A 270 16.67 3.94 1.31
CA VAL A 270 17.22 4.96 2.22
C VAL A 270 18.05 4.35 3.35
N GLU A 271 17.63 3.21 3.89
CA GLU A 271 18.36 2.49 4.95
C GLU A 271 19.74 2.01 4.48
N ILE A 272 19.83 1.50 3.25
CA ILE A 272 21.07 0.97 2.64
C ILE A 272 21.84 2.01 1.82
N ASN A 273 21.39 3.26 1.78
CA ASN A 273 22.01 4.37 1.03
C ASN A 273 22.15 4.12 -0.48
N LYS A 274 21.16 3.49 -1.13
CA LYS A 274 21.10 3.31 -2.58
C LYS A 274 20.35 4.49 -3.22
N LEU A 275 21.04 5.62 -3.36
CA LEU A 275 20.46 6.88 -3.84
C LEU A 275 19.76 6.71 -5.20
N ASN A 276 20.43 6.13 -6.19
CA ASN A 276 19.84 5.94 -7.53
C ASN A 276 18.54 5.13 -7.49
N ALA A 277 18.49 4.05 -6.69
CA ALA A 277 17.29 3.25 -6.55
C ALA A 277 16.16 4.03 -5.87
N ALA A 278 16.49 4.82 -4.85
CA ALA A 278 15.53 5.69 -4.17
C ALA A 278 14.96 6.76 -5.11
N LEU A 279 15.80 7.39 -5.95
CA LEU A 279 15.36 8.38 -6.95
C LEU A 279 14.42 7.76 -7.99
N CYS A 280 14.76 6.58 -8.52
CA CYS A 280 13.89 5.85 -9.44
C CYS A 280 12.55 5.48 -8.81
N LEU A 281 12.54 5.04 -7.55
CA LEU A 281 11.31 4.72 -6.81
C LEU A 281 10.42 5.95 -6.62
N ILE A 282 11.00 7.10 -6.26
CA ILE A 282 10.25 8.36 -6.10
C ILE A 282 9.64 8.79 -7.43
N LYS A 283 10.39 8.67 -8.53
CA LYS A 283 9.89 8.99 -9.87
C LYS A 283 8.73 8.08 -10.29
N ALA A 284 8.82 6.78 -9.99
CA ALA A 284 7.81 5.80 -10.38
C ALA A 284 6.57 5.81 -9.47
N ALA A 285 6.73 6.05 -8.17
CA ALA A 285 5.65 6.03 -7.19
C ALA A 285 5.85 7.13 -6.12
N PRO A 286 5.54 8.41 -6.42
CA PRO A 286 5.83 9.54 -5.53
C PRO A 286 5.16 9.46 -4.16
N THR A 287 3.97 8.84 -4.08
CA THR A 287 3.20 8.74 -2.82
C THR A 287 3.86 7.84 -1.77
N THR A 288 4.83 6.99 -2.17
CA THR A 288 5.57 6.10 -1.24
C THR A 288 6.46 6.86 -0.26
N VAL A 289 6.84 8.10 -0.59
CA VAL A 289 7.63 9.01 0.26
C VAL A 289 6.99 9.25 1.62
N TYR A 290 5.66 9.13 1.72
CA TYR A 290 4.88 9.41 2.92
C TYR A 290 4.53 8.17 3.72
N GLN A 291 4.64 7.00 3.11
CA GLN A 291 4.21 5.76 3.73
C GLN A 291 4.96 5.52 5.03
N VAL A 292 4.24 5.35 6.13
CA VAL A 292 4.85 5.01 7.41
C VAL A 292 5.01 3.50 7.55
N ASN A 293 6.13 3.09 8.13
CA ASN A 293 6.34 1.71 8.55
C ASN A 293 5.63 1.43 9.90
N ASP A 294 5.79 0.23 10.46
CA ASP A 294 5.15 -0.16 11.73
C ASP A 294 5.55 0.71 12.92
N LYS A 295 6.68 1.43 12.81
CA LYS A 295 7.15 2.39 13.82
C LYS A 295 6.60 3.80 13.61
N GLY A 296 5.86 4.04 12.54
CA GLY A 296 5.36 5.36 12.18
C GLY A 296 6.38 6.26 11.45
N VAL A 297 7.44 5.68 10.90
CA VAL A 297 8.51 6.44 10.24
C VAL A 297 8.36 6.35 8.73
N SER A 298 8.29 7.50 8.06
CA SER A 298 8.29 7.59 6.58
C SER A 298 9.70 7.58 5.99
N PRO A 299 9.89 7.20 4.72
CA PRO A 299 11.19 7.24 4.06
C PRO A 299 11.79 8.65 4.05
N LEU A 300 10.96 9.68 3.85
CA LEU A 300 11.42 11.08 3.89
C LEU A 300 12.02 11.44 5.25
N ARG A 301 11.39 11.02 6.35
CA ARG A 301 11.96 11.21 7.70
C ARG A 301 13.26 10.46 7.88
N MET A 302 13.38 9.24 7.34
CA MET A 302 14.65 8.50 7.39
C MET A 302 15.75 9.24 6.61
N ALA A 303 15.42 9.80 5.45
CA ALA A 303 16.35 10.55 4.61
C ALA A 303 16.88 11.78 5.34
N ILE A 304 16.01 12.59 5.94
CA ILE A 304 16.40 13.77 6.72
C ILE A 304 17.25 13.35 7.92
N LYS A 305 16.84 12.31 8.67
CA LYS A 305 17.59 11.81 9.83
C LYS A 305 19.01 11.38 9.45
N ARG A 306 19.18 10.83 8.25
CA ARG A 306 20.47 10.37 7.71
C ARG A 306 21.26 11.47 7.00
N GLY A 307 20.67 12.65 6.80
CA GLY A 307 21.31 13.76 6.08
C GLY A 307 21.39 13.56 4.55
N CYS A 308 20.53 12.70 3.96
CA CYS A 308 20.50 12.44 2.52
C CYS A 308 19.91 13.63 1.76
N HIS A 309 20.67 14.71 1.62
CA HIS A 309 20.23 15.99 1.06
C HIS A 309 19.64 15.88 -0.34
N ASP A 310 20.36 15.23 -1.25
CA ASP A 310 19.98 15.11 -2.66
C ASP A 310 18.62 14.42 -2.80
N LEU A 311 18.35 13.42 -1.97
CA LEU A 311 17.07 12.72 -1.96
C LEU A 311 15.93 13.62 -1.50
N VAL A 312 16.17 14.47 -0.48
CA VAL A 312 15.18 15.42 0.01
C VAL A 312 14.90 16.48 -1.06
N ILE A 313 15.94 17.06 -1.67
CA ILE A 313 15.81 18.03 -2.79
C ILE A 313 14.99 17.41 -3.92
N TYR A 314 15.38 16.22 -4.38
CA TYR A 314 14.69 15.55 -5.47
C TYR A 314 13.22 15.25 -5.14
N THR A 315 12.95 14.83 -3.90
CA THR A 315 11.58 14.61 -3.42
C THR A 315 10.74 15.88 -3.57
N PHE A 316 11.24 17.04 -3.12
CA PHE A 316 10.50 18.31 -3.24
C PHE A 316 10.41 18.83 -4.69
N GLN A 317 11.42 18.59 -5.53
CA GLN A 317 11.36 18.91 -6.96
C GLN A 317 10.27 18.12 -7.70
N ILE A 318 10.12 16.82 -7.43
CA ILE A 318 9.08 15.99 -8.06
C ILE A 318 7.69 16.35 -7.53
N LEU A 319 7.56 16.59 -6.22
CA LEU A 319 6.27 16.86 -5.60
C LEU A 319 5.72 18.25 -5.94
N SER A 320 6.59 19.25 -6.15
CA SER A 320 6.20 20.62 -6.54
C SER A 320 5.54 20.72 -7.90
N GLN A 321 5.72 19.69 -8.75
CA GLN A 321 5.17 19.67 -10.10
C GLN A 321 3.77 19.04 -10.18
N SER A 322 3.22 18.39 -9.13
CA SER A 322 1.91 17.73 -9.29
C SER A 322 1.08 17.37 -8.04
N LEU A 323 1.59 17.32 -6.79
CA LEU A 323 0.86 16.60 -5.71
C LEU A 323 0.96 17.21 -4.29
N LEU A 324 1.66 18.32 -4.08
CA LEU A 324 1.89 18.87 -2.72
C LEU A 324 0.63 19.28 -1.92
N PRO A 325 -0.41 19.90 -2.49
CA PRO A 325 -1.50 20.46 -1.65
C PRO A 325 -2.38 19.40 -0.99
N ALA A 326 -2.59 18.25 -1.64
CA ALA A 326 -3.47 17.19 -1.12
C ALA A 326 -2.81 16.35 -0.01
N CYS A 327 -1.49 16.16 -0.07
CA CYS A 327 -0.74 15.36 0.90
C CYS A 327 -0.16 16.20 2.06
N ALA A 328 -0.18 17.54 1.97
CA ALA A 328 0.38 18.47 2.95
C ALA A 328 -0.10 18.22 4.40
N SER A 329 -1.35 17.81 4.59
CA SER A 329 -1.94 17.51 5.90
C SER A 329 -1.29 16.31 6.61
N GLU A 330 -0.81 15.31 5.86
CA GLU A 330 -0.13 14.12 6.40
C GLU A 330 1.28 14.42 6.92
N PHE A 331 1.89 15.54 6.50
CA PHE A 331 3.21 15.97 6.97
C PHE A 331 3.17 16.62 8.36
N VAL A 332 2.00 17.10 8.79
CA VAL A 332 1.88 18.04 9.91
C VAL A 332 1.76 17.33 11.25
N GLN A 333 1.15 16.14 11.31
CA GLN A 333 0.96 15.42 12.58
C GLN A 333 1.18 13.92 12.45
N HIS A 334 2.35 13.47 12.89
CA HIS A 334 2.52 12.06 13.21
C HIS A 334 2.14 11.80 14.67
N PRO A 335 1.38 10.75 14.98
CA PRO A 335 0.89 10.44 16.33
C PRO A 335 1.98 10.26 17.39
N LYS A 336 3.26 10.10 17.01
CA LYS A 336 4.42 10.05 17.92
C LYS A 336 5.47 11.15 17.76
N ASN A 337 5.14 12.30 17.16
CA ASN A 337 5.84 13.58 17.30
C ASN A 337 7.13 13.89 16.50
N ALA A 338 7.43 15.21 16.52
CA ALA A 338 8.43 15.99 15.80
C ALA A 338 8.13 16.12 14.30
N THR A 339 7.79 17.33 13.88
CA THR A 339 7.61 17.67 12.46
C THR A 339 8.94 17.59 11.71
N LEU A 340 8.90 17.59 10.37
CA LEU A 340 10.12 17.55 9.57
C LEU A 340 11.08 18.70 9.92
N ALA A 341 10.55 19.90 10.25
CA ALA A 341 11.35 21.03 10.72
C ALA A 341 12.11 20.72 12.03
N HIS A 342 11.44 20.15 13.04
CA HIS A 342 12.11 19.72 14.28
C HIS A 342 13.20 18.69 14.00
N LEU A 343 12.95 17.77 13.07
CA LEU A 343 13.93 16.75 12.70
C LEU A 343 15.16 17.37 12.03
N ALA A 344 14.98 18.31 11.09
CA ALA A 344 16.06 19.03 10.42
C ALA A 344 16.92 19.81 11.43
N ILE A 345 16.26 20.54 12.35
CA ILE A 345 16.93 21.26 13.43
C ILE A 345 17.68 20.30 14.36
N ARG A 346 17.08 19.17 14.74
CA ARG A 346 17.73 18.17 15.61
C ARG A 346 18.98 17.57 14.97
N VAL A 347 18.98 17.36 13.66
CA VAL A 347 20.13 16.86 12.89
C VAL A 347 21.15 17.98 12.61
N ARG A 348 20.84 19.23 12.95
CA ARG A 348 21.63 20.43 12.66
C ARG A 348 21.89 20.62 11.19
N ASN A 349 20.82 20.48 10.41
CA ASN A 349 20.89 20.59 8.97
C ASN A 349 20.06 21.76 8.44
N LEU A 350 20.72 22.93 8.41
CA LEU A 350 20.12 24.20 7.99
C LEU A 350 19.62 24.16 6.55
N GLU A 351 20.33 23.51 5.63
CA GLU A 351 19.93 23.46 4.22
C GLU A 351 18.64 22.65 4.03
N THR A 352 18.47 21.54 4.77
CA THR A 352 17.20 20.82 4.77
C THR A 352 16.11 21.66 5.42
N LEU A 353 16.40 22.38 6.50
CA LEU A 353 15.42 23.26 7.13
C LEU A 353 14.92 24.32 6.15
N LYS A 354 15.83 24.99 5.44
CA LYS A 354 15.52 25.99 4.40
C LYS A 354 14.60 25.43 3.33
N LEU A 355 14.99 24.30 2.73
CA LEU A 355 14.22 23.62 1.69
C LEU A 355 12.82 23.24 2.18
N LEU A 356 12.72 22.68 3.39
CA LEU A 356 11.44 22.29 3.98
C LEU A 356 10.52 23.49 4.17
N THR A 357 11.05 24.61 4.66
CA THR A 357 10.24 25.81 4.96
C THR A 357 9.92 26.63 3.72
N GLU A 358 10.71 26.54 2.65
CA GLU A 358 10.41 27.13 1.34
C GLU A 358 9.19 26.44 0.70
N HIS A 359 9.13 25.10 0.74
CA HIS A 359 8.02 24.35 0.15
C HIS A 359 6.84 24.15 1.09
N LEU A 360 7.07 24.09 2.41
CA LEU A 360 6.04 23.83 3.44
C LEU A 360 6.22 24.78 4.63
N PRO A 361 5.88 26.07 4.48
CA PRO A 361 6.06 27.07 5.54
C PRO A 361 5.25 26.74 6.81
N GLU A 362 4.14 26.02 6.70
CA GLU A 362 3.32 25.59 7.85
C GLU A 362 4.09 24.72 8.86
N LEU A 363 5.21 24.09 8.46
CA LEU A 363 6.04 23.30 9.37
C LEU A 363 6.62 24.11 10.52
N VAL A 364 6.78 25.44 10.37
CA VAL A 364 7.28 26.34 11.43
C VAL A 364 6.26 26.55 12.55
N LYS A 365 4.98 26.27 12.31
CA LYS A 365 3.90 26.45 13.30
C LYS A 365 3.63 25.20 14.14
N ALA A 366 4.04 24.05 13.64
CA ALA A 366 3.72 22.77 14.25
C ALA A 366 4.51 22.53 15.54
N THR A 367 4.00 21.67 16.43
CA THR A 367 4.59 21.43 17.76
C THR A 367 5.08 20.00 17.95
N ASP A 368 6.12 19.81 18.75
CA ASP A 368 6.67 18.50 19.12
C ASP A 368 5.94 17.86 20.34
N GLN A 369 6.56 16.80 20.91
CA GLN A 369 6.08 16.09 22.12
C GLN A 369 5.80 17.00 23.29
N LYS A 370 6.66 17.98 23.45
CA LYS A 370 6.66 18.92 24.57
C LYS A 370 5.76 20.11 24.27
N GLY A 371 5.15 20.13 23.10
CA GLY A 371 4.38 21.27 22.62
C GLY A 371 5.25 22.42 22.15
N TRP A 372 6.54 22.18 21.89
CA TRP A 372 7.47 23.20 21.45
C TRP A 372 7.41 23.37 19.94
N ARG A 373 7.47 24.62 19.48
CA ARG A 373 7.64 24.97 18.07
C ARG A 373 9.10 24.79 17.64
N PRO A 374 9.40 24.73 16.32
CA PRO A 374 10.76 24.53 15.83
C PRO A 374 11.72 25.62 16.31
N LEU A 375 11.30 26.89 16.32
CA LEU A 375 12.10 28.00 16.83
C LEU A 375 12.40 27.85 18.33
N SER A 376 11.40 27.48 19.14
CA SER A 376 11.58 27.22 20.57
C SER A 376 12.51 26.04 20.83
N TYR A 377 12.42 24.98 20.02
CA TYR A 377 13.33 23.83 20.10
C TYR A 377 14.77 24.21 19.77
N ALA A 378 15.00 24.95 18.67
CA ALA A 378 16.31 25.46 18.28
C ALA A 378 16.89 26.39 19.36
N ALA A 379 16.06 27.30 19.87
CA ALA A 379 16.39 28.23 20.95
C ALA A 379 16.82 27.51 22.23
N ASN A 380 16.08 26.48 22.66
CA ASN A 380 16.45 25.67 23.81
C ASN A 380 17.78 24.93 23.61
N LYS A 381 18.09 24.52 22.38
CA LYS A 381 19.25 23.69 22.06
C LYS A 381 20.54 24.47 21.78
N GLY A 382 20.46 25.79 21.58
CA GLY A 382 21.65 26.58 21.27
C GLY A 382 22.01 26.58 19.78
N TYR A 383 21.07 26.24 18.91
CA TYR A 383 21.31 26.12 17.46
C TYR A 383 21.16 27.48 16.79
N HIS A 384 22.22 28.29 16.88
CA HIS A 384 22.25 29.69 16.46
C HIS A 384 21.84 29.87 14.99
N ASP A 385 22.42 29.12 14.05
CA ASP A 385 22.20 29.33 12.62
C ASP A 385 20.73 29.04 12.21
N GLU A 386 20.14 27.97 12.76
CA GLU A 386 18.73 27.66 12.57
C GLU A 386 17.82 28.72 13.22
N VAL A 387 18.19 29.25 14.39
CA VAL A 387 17.44 30.36 15.02
C VAL A 387 17.52 31.61 14.17
N THR A 388 18.70 32.05 13.74
CA THR A 388 18.88 33.24 12.90
C THR A 388 18.10 33.11 11.61
N TYR A 389 18.13 31.94 10.97
CA TYR A 389 17.35 31.66 9.77
C TYR A 389 15.85 31.80 10.02
N LEU A 390 15.32 31.17 11.08
CA LEU A 390 13.91 31.22 11.42
C LEU A 390 13.44 32.62 11.83
N LEU A 391 14.26 33.39 12.57
CA LEU A 391 13.95 34.77 12.93
C LEU A 391 13.95 35.70 11.72
N THR A 392 14.85 35.48 10.76
CA THR A 392 14.97 36.31 9.56
C THR A 392 13.82 36.06 8.58
N ASN A 393 13.44 34.80 8.38
CA ASN A 393 12.45 34.41 7.35
C ASN A 393 11.03 34.24 7.90
N PHE A 394 10.89 33.97 9.20
CA PHE A 394 9.61 33.73 9.87
C PHE A 394 9.52 34.49 11.21
N PRO A 395 9.69 35.83 11.23
CA PRO A 395 9.75 36.62 12.47
C PRO A 395 8.51 36.45 13.36
N GLU A 396 7.34 36.27 12.75
CA GLU A 396 6.08 35.97 13.46
C GLU A 396 6.17 34.77 14.40
N SER A 397 7.05 33.81 14.12
CA SER A 397 7.26 32.62 14.96
C SER A 397 7.83 32.98 16.34
N ALA A 398 8.54 34.10 16.45
CA ALA A 398 9.11 34.59 17.71
C ALA A 398 8.03 35.09 18.69
N GLU A 399 6.87 35.49 18.15
CA GLU A 399 5.74 36.05 18.90
C GLU A 399 4.66 35.02 19.23
N LYS A 400 4.90 33.74 18.93
CA LYS A 400 3.96 32.66 19.26
C LYS A 400 4.51 31.84 20.42
N HIS A 401 3.69 31.64 21.44
CA HIS A 401 4.02 30.77 22.56
C HIS A 401 3.84 29.29 22.19
N ASP A 402 4.62 28.44 22.87
CA ASP A 402 4.46 27.00 22.90
C ASP A 402 3.22 26.58 23.72
N LYS A 403 2.89 25.27 23.74
CA LYS A 403 1.74 24.76 24.52
C LYS A 403 1.87 25.00 26.03
N ASP A 404 3.09 25.11 26.54
CA ASP A 404 3.36 25.43 27.95
C ASP A 404 3.27 26.94 28.25
N GLY A 405 2.94 27.76 27.24
CA GLY A 405 2.80 29.21 27.35
C GLY A 405 4.11 29.98 27.26
N SER A 406 5.24 29.30 27.07
CA SER A 406 6.53 29.97 26.95
C SER A 406 6.82 30.37 25.51
N PHE A 407 7.36 31.57 25.35
CA PHE A 407 7.90 32.06 24.08
C PHE A 407 9.30 31.48 23.80
N PRO A 408 9.72 31.41 22.52
CA PRO A 408 11.04 30.90 22.14
C PRO A 408 12.21 31.56 22.89
N ILE A 409 12.13 32.86 23.18
CA ILE A 409 13.17 33.57 23.94
C ILE A 409 13.31 33.06 25.38
N HIS A 410 12.21 32.67 26.04
CA HIS A 410 12.28 32.03 27.36
C HIS A 410 13.03 30.70 27.30
N LYS A 411 12.92 29.96 26.18
CA LYS A 411 13.69 28.73 25.96
C LYS A 411 15.17 29.01 25.77
N ALA A 412 15.53 30.07 25.04
CA ALA A 412 16.93 30.50 24.89
C ALA A 412 17.55 30.84 26.25
N VAL A 413 16.80 31.59 27.08
CA VAL A 413 17.23 31.98 28.42
C VAL A 413 17.41 30.76 29.32
N GLY A 414 16.39 29.90 29.45
CA GLY A 414 16.52 28.68 30.26
C GLY A 414 17.64 27.75 29.75
N GLY A 415 17.88 27.75 28.43
CA GLY A 415 18.93 26.99 27.77
C GLY A 415 20.36 27.49 28.02
N GLY A 416 20.56 28.77 28.38
CA GLY A 416 21.90 29.32 28.61
C GLY A 416 22.55 29.95 27.36
N HIS A 417 21.78 30.35 26.34
CA HIS A 417 22.35 30.71 25.02
C HIS A 417 22.36 32.21 24.74
N ILE A 418 23.40 32.93 25.16
CA ILE A 418 23.55 34.38 24.94
C ILE A 418 23.52 34.75 23.45
N SER A 419 24.24 34.00 22.60
CA SER A 419 24.27 34.26 21.14
C SER A 419 22.88 34.21 20.50
N ILE A 420 21.98 33.40 21.04
CA ILE A 420 20.60 33.34 20.59
C ILE A 420 19.82 34.55 21.08
N ILE A 421 20.03 34.98 22.33
CA ILE A 421 19.40 36.20 22.88
C ILE A 421 19.82 37.42 22.05
N GLU A 422 21.08 37.50 21.62
CA GLU A 422 21.58 38.50 20.68
C GLU A 422 20.84 38.47 19.34
N ALA A 423 20.62 37.28 18.79
CA ALA A 423 19.83 37.12 17.57
C ALA A 423 18.37 37.60 17.77
N PHE A 424 17.72 37.25 18.90
CA PHE A 424 16.40 37.77 19.23
C PHE A 424 16.39 39.28 19.39
N TYR A 425 17.38 39.87 20.06
CA TYR A 425 17.47 41.32 20.23
C TYR A 425 17.64 42.05 18.90
N LYS A 426 18.46 41.50 18.00
CA LYS A 426 18.70 42.06 16.67
C LYS A 426 17.48 42.00 15.75
N HIS A 427 16.76 40.88 15.74
CA HIS A 427 15.70 40.62 14.77
C HIS A 427 14.29 40.89 15.32
N CYS A 428 14.04 40.66 16.61
CA CYS A 428 12.73 40.75 17.26
C CYS A 428 12.85 41.26 18.72
N PRO A 429 13.34 42.50 18.95
CA PRO A 429 13.61 43.03 20.29
C PRO A 429 12.40 43.05 21.21
N GLN A 430 11.19 43.23 20.66
CA GLN A 430 9.92 43.25 21.40
C GLN A 430 9.67 41.96 22.20
N THR A 431 10.26 40.83 21.75
CA THR A 431 10.04 39.53 22.39
C THR A 431 10.61 39.42 23.80
N LEU A 432 11.59 40.27 24.16
CA LEU A 432 12.16 40.37 25.51
C LEU A 432 11.13 40.78 26.58
N HIS A 433 10.04 41.43 26.15
CA HIS A 433 8.99 41.90 27.05
C HIS A 433 7.85 40.88 27.25
N HIS A 434 7.88 39.78 26.51
CA HIS A 434 6.84 38.75 26.64
C HIS A 434 6.88 38.09 28.02
N ILE A 435 5.68 37.79 28.51
CA ILE A 435 5.46 37.02 29.74
C ILE A 435 4.85 35.67 29.36
N ASP A 436 5.31 34.60 30.01
CA ASP A 436 4.71 33.29 29.82
C ASP A 436 3.35 33.15 30.53
N HIS A 437 2.67 32.01 30.37
CA HIS A 437 1.38 31.75 31.04
C HIS A 437 1.45 31.76 32.58
N LYS A 438 2.64 31.73 33.17
CA LYS A 438 2.83 31.89 34.62
C LYS A 438 3.11 33.35 35.00
N GLY A 439 3.05 34.29 34.06
CA GLY A 439 3.37 35.69 34.29
C GLY A 439 4.88 35.98 34.38
N ARG A 440 5.74 35.04 33.95
CA ARG A 440 7.20 35.18 34.09
C ARG A 440 7.79 35.81 32.84
N ASN A 441 8.65 36.81 33.02
CA ASN A 441 9.49 37.39 31.97
C ASN A 441 10.86 36.70 31.89
N VAL A 442 11.70 37.13 30.95
CA VAL A 442 13.07 36.58 30.75
C VAL A 442 13.97 36.64 32.00
N LEU A 443 13.83 37.64 32.88
CA LEU A 443 14.62 37.73 34.12
C LEU A 443 14.19 36.69 35.15
N HIS A 444 12.87 36.44 35.29
CA HIS A 444 12.36 35.36 36.14
C HIS A 444 12.90 34.00 35.69
N ILE A 445 12.92 33.77 34.36
CA ILE A 445 13.45 32.54 33.80
C ILE A 445 14.96 32.43 34.05
N ALA A 446 15.74 33.49 33.82
CA ALA A 446 17.19 33.48 34.05
C ALA A 446 17.53 33.07 35.49
N VAL A 447 16.89 33.70 36.48
CA VAL A 447 17.13 33.35 37.89
C VAL A 447 16.64 31.94 38.22
N ARG A 448 15.43 31.57 37.82
CA ARG A 448 14.86 30.24 38.13
C ARG A 448 15.72 29.08 37.64
N TYR A 449 16.42 29.27 36.51
CA TYR A 449 17.33 28.25 35.95
C TYR A 449 18.80 28.45 36.35
N GLY A 450 19.12 29.41 37.23
CA GLY A 450 20.48 29.68 37.70
C GLY A 450 21.42 30.20 36.60
N ARG A 451 20.92 31.07 35.72
CA ARG A 451 21.65 31.64 34.57
C ARG A 451 22.18 33.04 34.90
N ASP A 452 23.17 33.10 35.79
CA ASP A 452 23.76 34.35 36.26
C ASP A 452 24.45 35.15 35.14
N ASP A 453 25.04 34.45 34.18
CA ASP A 453 25.66 34.98 32.97
C ASP A 453 24.63 35.72 32.10
N ILE A 454 23.50 35.09 31.81
CA ILE A 454 22.40 35.71 31.05
C ILE A 454 21.76 36.83 31.84
N PHE A 455 21.55 36.65 33.15
CA PHE A 455 21.00 37.71 33.99
C PHE A 455 21.88 38.96 33.94
N THR A 456 23.20 38.78 34.07
CA THR A 456 24.18 39.86 33.96
C THR A 456 24.14 40.50 32.58
N TYR A 457 24.07 39.69 31.52
CA TYR A 457 24.00 40.18 30.15
C TYR A 457 22.73 41.01 29.89
N LEU A 458 21.55 40.49 30.26
CA LEU A 458 20.25 41.17 30.08
C LEU A 458 20.18 42.51 30.84
N THR A 459 20.75 42.56 32.05
CA THR A 459 20.67 43.75 32.91
C THR A 459 21.75 44.79 32.62
N LYS A 460 23.00 44.37 32.35
CA LYS A 460 24.13 45.28 32.12
C LYS A 460 24.29 45.68 30.66
N GLU A 461 24.26 44.71 29.75
CA GLU A 461 24.54 44.96 28.33
C GLU A 461 23.28 45.43 27.59
N LEU A 462 22.17 44.71 27.75
CA LEU A 462 20.90 45.05 27.10
C LEU A 462 20.07 46.10 27.86
N LYS A 463 20.53 46.53 29.05
CA LYS A 463 19.92 47.58 29.88
C LYS A 463 18.41 47.42 30.04
N MET A 464 17.93 46.20 30.25
CA MET A 464 16.52 45.97 30.53
C MET A 464 16.09 46.77 31.76
N ASP A 465 15.02 47.55 31.60
CA ASP A 465 14.60 48.58 32.54
C ASP A 465 14.12 48.03 33.91
N ALA A 466 14.18 48.88 34.94
CA ALA A 466 13.75 48.56 36.31
C ALA A 466 12.23 48.31 36.44
N SER A 467 11.45 48.64 35.42
CA SER A 467 10.04 48.24 35.33
C SER A 467 9.86 46.70 35.25
N PHE A 468 10.83 45.98 34.67
CA PHE A 468 10.83 44.50 34.60
C PHE A 468 11.20 43.84 35.91
N SER A 469 11.91 44.56 36.78
CA SER A 469 12.44 43.98 38.02
C SER A 469 11.36 43.81 39.11
N ASN A 470 10.35 44.67 39.10
CA ASN A 470 9.28 44.60 40.10
C ASN A 470 8.05 43.81 39.63
N LEU A 471 8.09 43.26 38.40
CA LEU A 471 6.99 42.47 37.86
C LEU A 471 6.87 41.17 38.67
N LYS A 472 5.64 40.86 39.10
CA LYS A 472 5.31 39.63 39.82
C LYS A 472 4.70 38.63 38.86
N ASP A 473 5.10 37.38 39.02
CA ASP A 473 4.46 36.26 38.34
C ASP A 473 3.07 35.97 38.95
N ASN A 474 2.36 34.97 38.42
CA ASN A 474 1.01 34.60 38.88
C ASN A 474 1.02 34.02 40.30
N GLU A 475 2.18 33.65 40.86
CA GLU A 475 2.36 33.24 42.25
C GLU A 475 2.67 34.45 43.15
N GLY A 476 2.71 35.66 42.60
CA GLY A 476 3.02 36.89 43.31
C GLY A 476 4.52 37.09 43.59
N LYS A 477 5.39 36.27 42.99
CA LYS A 477 6.84 36.29 43.19
C LYS A 477 7.51 37.16 42.13
N THR A 478 8.45 38.00 42.57
CA THR A 478 9.39 38.66 41.67
C THR A 478 10.59 37.75 41.38
N PHE A 479 11.37 38.06 40.34
CA PHE A 479 12.60 37.30 40.08
C PHE A 479 13.60 37.38 41.27
N MET A 480 13.57 38.44 42.07
CA MET A 480 14.36 38.56 43.31
C MET A 480 13.94 37.58 44.38
N ASP A 481 12.64 37.25 44.46
CA ASP A 481 12.14 36.26 45.40
C ASP A 481 12.64 34.86 45.02
N TYR A 482 12.66 34.53 43.73
CA TYR A 482 13.31 33.32 43.22
C TYR A 482 14.82 33.30 43.54
N ALA A 483 15.52 34.44 43.46
CA ALA A 483 16.95 34.50 43.76
C ALA A 483 17.25 34.24 45.26
N LYS A 484 16.31 34.59 46.15
CA LYS A 484 16.42 34.30 47.59
C LYS A 484 16.17 32.83 47.90
N GLU A 485 15.26 32.17 47.17
CA GLU A 485 14.93 30.75 47.35
C GLU A 485 16.05 29.80 46.89
N LEU A 486 16.96 30.28 46.04
CA LEU A 486 18.10 29.51 45.50
C LEU A 486 19.37 29.60 46.35
N LYS A 487 19.41 30.49 47.36
CA LYS A 487 20.50 30.62 48.35
C LYS A 487 20.17 29.83 49.60
#